data_AF-A0A956N172-F1
#
_entry.id   AF-A0A956N172-F1
#
_cell.length_a   1.000
_cell.length_b   1.000
_cell.length_c   1.000
_cell.angle_alpha   90.00
_cell.angle_beta   90.00
_cell.angle_gamma   90.00
#
_symmetry.space_group_name_H-M   'P 1'
#
loop_
_entity.id
_entity.type
_entity.pdbx_description
1 polymer ?
#
loop_
_entity_poly.entity_id
_entity_poly.type
_entity_poly.pdbx_seq_one_letter_code
_entity_poly.pdbx_strand_id
1 'polypeptide(L)'
;MSVNEFTTGELVEFKGSKKGIIVNIKRKATFDEIKNSIIDKLESAIGFFNGAKICSINCEYLSDVQIMMLKDDISSKFDVEFIEEYNKKEITNFQTKYVTNLRSGENIE
;
A
#
# COMPACT_ATOMS: atom_id res chain seq x y z
N MET A 1 -30.79 12.30 -21.09
CA MET A 1 -29.45 11.71 -20.95
C MET A 1 -28.70 12.56 -19.96
N SER A 2 -28.54 12.08 -18.73
CA SER A 2 -27.99 12.84 -17.61
C SER A 2 -26.52 13.17 -17.88
N VAL A 3 -26.20 14.46 -17.74
CA VAL A 3 -24.83 14.95 -17.72
C VAL A 3 -24.17 14.44 -16.44
N ASN A 4 -23.16 13.58 -16.57
CA ASN A 4 -22.26 13.30 -15.46
C ASN A 4 -21.50 14.60 -15.17
N GLU A 5 -21.99 15.36 -14.19
CA GLU A 5 -21.27 16.47 -13.59
C GLU A 5 -19.88 15.97 -13.17
N PHE A 6 -18.85 16.58 -13.75
CA PHE A 6 -17.47 16.37 -13.39
C PHE A 6 -17.27 16.77 -11.92
N THR A 7 -17.29 15.74 -11.08
CA THR A 7 -16.93 15.64 -9.67
C THR A 7 -16.01 16.74 -9.15
N THR A 8 -16.54 17.59 -8.27
CA THR A 8 -15.74 18.39 -7.34
C THR A 8 -15.09 17.47 -6.29
N GLY A 9 -13.87 17.00 -6.58
CA GLY A 9 -12.92 16.47 -5.60
C GLY A 9 -13.22 15.07 -5.05
N GLU A 10 -13.05 14.04 -5.89
CA GLU A 10 -13.09 12.65 -5.41
C GLU A 10 -12.02 12.39 -4.33
N LEU A 11 -12.46 11.86 -3.19
CA LEU A 11 -11.61 11.59 -2.01
C LEU A 11 -10.60 10.46 -2.30
N VAL A 12 -11.03 9.48 -3.09
CA VAL A 12 -10.28 8.29 -3.48
C VAL A 12 -10.40 8.07 -4.99
N GLU A 13 -9.27 7.86 -5.65
CA GLU A 13 -9.18 7.52 -7.06
C GLU A 13 -8.63 6.11 -7.21
N PHE A 14 -9.28 5.28 -8.03
CA PHE A 14 -8.80 3.94 -8.37
C PHE A 14 -8.20 3.98 -9.77
N LYS A 15 -6.93 3.58 -9.91
CA LYS A 15 -6.23 3.54 -11.17
C LYS A 15 -5.78 2.11 -11.48
N GLY A 16 -6.33 1.54 -12.55
CA GLY A 16 -5.87 0.25 -13.08
C GLY A 16 -4.50 0.37 -13.74
N SER A 17 -3.63 -0.59 -13.49
CA SER A 17 -2.34 -0.77 -14.16
C SER A 17 -2.10 -2.24 -14.48
N LYS A 18 -1.13 -2.53 -15.36
CA LYS A 18 -0.79 -3.93 -15.73
C LYS A 18 -0.40 -4.81 -14.53
N LYS A 19 0.08 -4.20 -13.44
CA LYS A 19 0.45 -4.88 -12.19
C LYS A 19 -0.73 -5.10 -11.23
N GLY A 20 -1.86 -4.42 -11.44
CA GLY A 20 -2.99 -4.40 -10.52
C GLY A 20 -3.58 -3.00 -10.36
N ILE A 21 -4.42 -2.85 -9.36
CA ILE A 21 -5.16 -1.64 -9.02
C ILE A 21 -4.35 -0.82 -8.02
N ILE A 22 -4.26 0.48 -8.27
CA ILE A 22 -3.61 1.44 -7.39
C ILE A 22 -4.70 2.35 -6.82
N VAL A 23 -4.74 2.47 -5.49
CA VAL A 23 -5.67 3.32 -4.77
C VAL A 23 -4.95 4.60 -4.39
N ASN A 24 -5.42 5.75 -4.83
CA ASN A 24 -4.80 7.04 -4.54
C ASN A 24 -5.77 7.94 -3.77
N ILE A 25 -5.36 8.37 -2.58
CA ILE A 25 -6.17 9.21 -1.70
C ILE A 25 -5.66 10.65 -1.83
N LYS A 26 -6.43 11.50 -2.53
CA LYS A 26 -6.02 12.87 -2.88
C LYS A 26 -6.40 13.92 -1.85
N ARG A 27 -7.40 13.64 -1.00
CA ARG A 27 -7.95 14.62 -0.04
C ARG A 27 -7.58 14.25 1.39
N LYS A 28 -7.23 15.26 2.19
CA LYS A 28 -7.06 15.12 3.63
C LYS A 28 -8.44 14.96 4.29
N ALA A 29 -8.70 13.78 4.84
CA ALA A 29 -9.93 13.42 5.53
C ALA A 29 -9.58 12.55 6.75
N THR A 30 -10.56 12.27 7.60
CA THR A 30 -10.37 11.34 8.71
C THR A 30 -10.22 9.90 8.21
N PHE A 31 -9.53 9.05 8.98
CA PHE A 31 -9.32 7.64 8.61
C PHE A 31 -10.65 6.91 8.35
N ASP A 32 -11.67 7.21 9.14
CA ASP A 32 -12.99 6.59 9.03
C ASP A 32 -13.70 6.97 7.71
N GLU A 33 -13.63 8.25 7.32
CA GLU A 33 -14.17 8.72 6.04
C GLU A 33 -13.44 8.10 4.85
N ILE A 34 -12.12 7.97 4.92
CA ILE A 34 -11.32 7.32 3.86
C ILE A 34 -11.73 5.85 3.75
N LYS A 35 -11.83 5.16 4.89
CA LYS A 35 -12.24 3.75 4.94
C LYS A 35 -13.63 3.56 4.34
N ASN A 36 -14.62 4.33 4.78
CA ASN A 36 -15.99 4.23 4.26
C ASN A 36 -16.06 4.57 2.76
N SER A 37 -15.31 5.58 2.30
CA SER A 37 -15.27 5.92 0.88
C SER A 37 -14.63 4.83 0.01
N ILE A 38 -13.62 4.12 0.52
CA ILE A 38 -13.01 2.99 -0.18
C ILE A 38 -13.98 1.81 -0.24
N ILE A 39 -14.62 1.49 0.88
CA ILE A 39 -15.60 0.40 0.97
C ILE A 39 -16.77 0.66 0.01
N ASP A 40 -17.36 1.85 0.03
CA ASP A 40 -18.47 2.22 -0.85
C ASP A 40 -18.11 2.06 -2.33
N LYS A 41 -16.90 2.50 -2.73
CA LYS A 41 -16.42 2.32 -4.10
C LYS A 41 -16.13 0.85 -4.45
N LEU A 42 -15.61 0.07 -3.52
CA LEU A 42 -15.39 -1.36 -3.70
C LEU A 42 -16.73 -2.11 -3.83
N GLU A 43 -17.74 -1.77 -3.03
CA GLU A 43 -19.08 -2.35 -3.10
C GLU A 43 -19.78 -1.98 -4.42
N SER A 44 -19.72 -0.71 -4.82
CA SER A 44 -20.32 -0.23 -6.06
C SER A 44 -19.79 -0.96 -7.30
N ALA A 45 -18.51 -1.38 -7.26
CA ALA A 45 -17.84 -2.08 -8.34
C ALA A 45 -17.35 -3.47 -7.92
N ILE A 46 -18.10 -4.17 -7.07
CA ILE A 46 -17.69 -5.48 -6.52
C ILE A 46 -17.33 -6.50 -7.60
N GLY A 47 -18.05 -6.50 -8.74
CA GLY A 47 -17.75 -7.38 -9.86
C GLY A 47 -16.42 -7.09 -10.57
N PHE A 48 -15.90 -5.87 -10.47
CA PHE A 48 -14.60 -5.48 -11.01
C PHE A 48 -13.46 -5.78 -10.04
N PHE A 49 -13.72 -5.64 -8.74
CA PHE A 49 -12.73 -5.87 -7.69
C PHE A 49 -12.65 -7.32 -7.20
N ASN A 50 -13.63 -8.16 -7.52
CA ASN A 50 -13.64 -9.58 -7.13
C ASN A 50 -12.47 -10.34 -7.81
N GLY A 51 -11.55 -10.87 -7.01
CA GLY A 51 -10.30 -11.49 -7.47
C GLY A 51 -9.28 -10.49 -8.02
N ALA A 52 -9.49 -9.18 -7.81
CA ALA A 52 -8.57 -8.17 -8.29
C ALA A 52 -7.33 -8.06 -7.41
N LYS A 53 -6.22 -7.70 -8.07
CA LYS A 53 -4.92 -7.52 -7.42
C LYS A 53 -4.71 -6.06 -7.07
N ILE A 54 -4.59 -5.73 -5.79
CA ILE A 54 -4.28 -4.36 -5.34
C ILE A 54 -2.77 -4.26 -5.17
N CYS A 55 -2.15 -3.35 -5.92
CA CYS A 55 -0.70 -3.18 -5.98
C CYS A 55 -0.18 -2.18 -4.95
N SER A 56 -0.90 -1.08 -4.71
CA SER A 56 -0.46 -0.04 -3.76
C SER A 56 -1.62 0.85 -3.33
N ILE A 57 -1.54 1.33 -2.09
CA ILE A 57 -2.39 2.40 -1.56
C ILE A 57 -1.48 3.60 -1.31
N ASN A 58 -1.69 4.67 -2.05
CA ASN A 58 -0.93 5.91 -1.92
C ASN A 58 -1.74 6.92 -1.10
N CYS A 59 -1.18 7.35 0.03
CA CYS A 59 -1.76 8.38 0.87
C CYS A 59 -0.64 9.21 1.50
N GLU A 60 -0.69 10.54 1.38
CA GLU A 60 0.29 11.44 1.99
C GLU A 60 0.05 11.68 3.50
N TYR A 61 -1.16 11.39 4.00
CA TYR A 61 -1.58 11.80 5.34
C TYR A 61 -1.77 10.65 6.33
N LEU A 62 -1.66 9.39 5.88
CA LEU A 62 -1.82 8.21 6.72
C LEU A 62 -0.44 7.64 7.09
N SER A 63 -0.31 7.22 8.35
CA SER A 63 0.87 6.47 8.80
C SER A 63 0.85 5.05 8.24
N ASP A 64 2.01 4.40 8.12
CA ASP A 64 2.13 3.03 7.63
C ASP A 64 1.22 2.04 8.39
N VAL A 65 1.05 2.22 9.69
CA VAL A 65 0.16 1.42 10.54
C VAL A 65 -1.31 1.54 10.10
N GLN A 66 -1.76 2.74 9.76
CA GLN A 66 -3.13 2.97 9.30
C GLN A 66 -3.35 2.38 7.91
N ILE A 67 -2.35 2.46 7.04
CA ILE A 67 -2.38 1.84 5.71
C ILE A 67 -2.46 0.31 5.86
N MET A 68 -1.68 -0.27 6.78
CA MET A 68 -1.73 -1.70 7.08
C MET A 68 -3.11 -2.14 7.60
N MET A 69 -3.69 -1.41 8.56
CA MET A 69 -5.05 -1.67 9.04
C MET A 69 -6.08 -1.60 7.91
N LEU A 70 -5.96 -0.62 7.03
CA LEU A 70 -6.85 -0.45 5.90
C LEU A 70 -6.76 -1.62 4.91
N LYS A 71 -5.54 -2.11 4.62
CA LYS A 71 -5.35 -3.31 3.79
C LYS A 71 -6.02 -4.53 4.40
N ASP A 72 -5.85 -4.74 5.70
CA ASP A 72 -6.43 -5.87 6.44
C ASP A 72 -7.97 -5.84 6.44
N ASP A 73 -8.55 -4.66 6.70
CA ASP A 73 -10.00 -4.44 6.63
C ASP A 73 -10.57 -4.73 5.24
N ILE A 74 -9.88 -4.27 4.19
CA ILE A 74 -10.30 -4.49 2.80
C ILE A 74 -10.16 -5.97 2.42
N SER A 75 -9.03 -6.60 2.76
CA SER A 75 -8.78 -8.02 2.47
C SER A 75 -9.72 -8.95 3.23
N SER A 76 -10.21 -8.54 4.39
CA SER A 76 -11.15 -9.32 5.20
C SER A 76 -12.58 -9.24 4.67
N LYS A 77 -12.97 -8.09 4.10
CA LYS A 77 -14.33 -7.87 3.58
C LYS A 77 -14.50 -8.20 2.11
N PHE A 78 -13.42 -8.10 1.33
CA PHE A 78 -13.44 -8.28 -0.12
C PHE A 78 -12.40 -9.30 -0.54
N ASP A 79 -12.73 -10.11 -1.54
CA ASP A 79 -11.82 -11.10 -2.13
C ASP A 79 -10.84 -10.38 -3.08
N VAL A 80 -9.89 -9.63 -2.50
CA VAL A 80 -8.85 -8.89 -3.21
C VAL A 80 -7.48 -9.34 -2.75
N GLU A 81 -6.61 -9.66 -3.70
CA GLU A 81 -5.23 -10.05 -3.43
C GLU A 81 -4.34 -8.80 -3.36
N PHE A 82 -3.81 -8.50 -2.18
CA PHE A 82 -2.78 -7.46 -2.05
C PHE A 82 -1.43 -7.99 -2.54
N ILE A 83 -0.97 -7.52 -3.69
CA ILE A 83 0.40 -7.73 -4.13
C ILE A 83 1.24 -6.67 -3.44
N GLU A 84 1.77 -7.01 -2.27
CA GLU A 84 2.89 -6.25 -1.74
C GLU A 84 4.08 -6.49 -2.69
N GLU A 85 4.36 -5.53 -3.58
CA GLU A 85 5.73 -5.31 -4.02
C GLU A 85 6.50 -4.94 -2.76
N TYR A 86 6.92 -5.96 -2.01
CA TYR A 86 8.03 -5.87 -1.08
C TYR A 86 9.11 -5.19 -1.90
N ASN A 87 9.29 -3.90 -1.66
CA ASN A 87 10.55 -3.25 -1.96
C ASN A 87 11.54 -4.16 -1.28
N LYS A 88 12.21 -5.03 -2.06
CA LYS A 88 13.49 -5.59 -1.72
C LYS A 88 14.32 -4.35 -1.47
N LYS A 89 14.27 -3.84 -0.24
CA LYS A 89 15.34 -3.04 0.34
C LYS A 89 16.52 -3.96 0.11
N GLU A 90 17.29 -3.62 -0.92
CA GLU A 90 18.50 -4.32 -1.27
C GLU A 90 19.20 -4.51 0.06
N ILE A 91 19.31 -5.77 0.50
CA ILE A 91 20.13 -6.11 1.64
C ILE A 91 21.52 -5.85 1.06
N THR A 92 21.96 -4.59 1.14
CA THR A 92 23.34 -4.25 0.89
C THR A 92 24.07 -5.09 1.91
N ASN A 93 24.70 -6.18 1.44
CA ASN A 93 25.61 -6.99 2.22
C ASN A 93 26.67 -6.02 2.75
N PHE A 94 26.43 -5.43 3.92
CA PHE A 94 27.48 -4.83 4.70
C PHE A 94 28.34 -6.02 5.08
N GLN A 95 29.39 -6.25 4.30
CA GLN A 95 30.45 -7.18 4.61
C GLN A 95 31.18 -6.58 5.81
N THR A 96 30.57 -6.68 7.00
CA THR A 96 31.23 -6.34 8.25
C THR A 96 32.43 -7.29 8.33
N LYS A 97 33.63 -6.70 8.33
CA LYS A 97 34.88 -7.44 8.51
C LYS A 97 34.88 -8.01 9.93
N TYR A 98 34.17 -9.11 10.16
CA TYR A 98 34.29 -9.86 11.39
C TYR A 98 35.68 -10.49 11.39
N VAL A 99 36.55 -10.03 12.30
CA VAL A 99 37.81 -10.70 12.60
C VAL A 99 37.47 -11.89 13.47
N THR A 100 37.58 -13.09 12.91
CA THR A 100 37.05 -14.33 13.49
C THR A 100 37.89 -14.93 14.60
N ASN A 101 39.06 -14.37 14.95
CA ASN A 101 39.78 -14.63 16.20
C ASN A 101 40.97 -13.68 16.36
N LEU A 102 41.02 -12.90 17.44
CA LEU A 102 42.21 -12.16 17.85
C LEU A 102 42.96 -13.01 18.89
N ARG A 103 44.17 -13.47 18.57
CA ARG A 103 45.01 -14.18 19.54
C ARG A 103 45.83 -13.16 20.32
N SER A 104 45.99 -13.38 21.63
CA SER A 104 46.71 -12.45 22.51
C SER A 104 48.15 -12.26 22.00
N GLY A 105 48.48 -11.05 21.55
CA GLY A 105 49.81 -10.68 21.04
C GLY A 105 49.86 -10.14 19.59
N GLU A 106 48.77 -10.18 18.82
CA GLU A 106 48.74 -9.58 17.48
C GLU A 106 48.24 -8.12 17.52
N ASN A 107 49.04 -7.20 16.98
CA ASN A 107 48.66 -5.80 16.77
C ASN A 107 48.01 -5.64 15.40
N ILE A 108 47.00 -4.78 15.33
CA ILE A 108 46.25 -4.44 14.12
C ILE A 108 46.86 -3.13 13.56
N GLU A 109 47.28 -3.09 12.30
CA GLU A 109 47.62 -1.85 11.57
C GLU A 109 46.40 -1.30 10.82
#